data_AF-A0A829CEQ6-F1
#
_entry.id   AF-A0A829CEQ6-F1
#
_cell.length_a   1.000
_cell.length_b   1.000
_cell.length_c   1.000
_cell.angle_alpha   90.00
_cell.angle_beta   90.00
_cell.angle_gamma   90.00
#
_symmetry.space_group_name_H-M   'P 1'
#
loop_
_entity.id
_entity.type
_entity.pdbx_description
1 polymer ?
#
loop_
_entity_poly.entity_id
_entity_poly.type
_entity_poly.pdbx_seq_one_letter_code
_entity_poly.pdbx_strand_id
1 'polypeptide(L)'
;MSFATPQPEKGFGMDFGALPPEINSGRMYCGPGSGPMLAAAAAWDGVAVELGLAATGYASVIAELTGAPWVGAASLSMVAAATPYVAWLSQAAARAEQAGMQAAAAAAAYEAAFVMTVPPPVITANRVLVMTLIATNFFGQNSAAIAVAEAQYAEMWAQDAVAMYGYAAASASASRLIPFAAPPKTTNSAGVVAQVAAVAAMPGLLQRLSSAASVSWSNPNDWWLVRLLGSITPTERTTIVRLLGQSYFATGMAQFFASIAQQLTFGPGGTTAGSGGAWYPTP
;
A
#
# COMPACT_ATOMS: atom_id res chain seq x y z
N MET A 1 -4.94 56.50 9.17
CA MET A 1 -4.62 55.08 8.89
C MET A 1 -5.82 54.26 9.30
N SER A 2 -6.58 53.79 8.31
CA SER A 2 -7.74 52.94 8.48
C SER A 2 -7.23 51.52 8.79
N PHE A 3 -7.44 51.05 10.01
CA PHE A 3 -7.27 49.63 10.32
C PHE A 3 -8.56 48.93 9.93
N ALA A 4 -8.52 48.25 8.79
CA ALA A 4 -9.55 47.30 8.41
C ALA A 4 -9.61 46.21 9.48
N THR A 5 -10.73 46.14 10.19
CA THR A 5 -11.11 44.98 11.01
C THR A 5 -11.35 43.81 10.07
N PRO A 6 -10.60 42.69 10.20
CA PRO A 6 -10.96 41.46 9.51
C PRO A 6 -12.33 41.01 10.02
N GLN A 7 -13.27 40.81 9.11
CA GLN A 7 -14.57 40.20 9.42
C GLN A 7 -14.32 38.80 9.99
N PRO A 8 -14.94 38.42 11.12
CA PRO A 8 -14.88 37.04 11.58
C PRO A 8 -15.66 36.19 10.58
N GLU A 9 -14.98 35.28 9.90
CA GLU A 9 -15.65 34.17 9.24
C GLU A 9 -16.49 33.46 10.31
N LYS A 10 -17.82 33.49 10.13
CA LYS A 10 -18.77 32.72 10.96
C LYS A 10 -18.56 31.23 10.70
N GLY A 11 -17.48 30.67 11.20
CA GLY A 11 -17.43 29.26 11.53
C GLY A 11 -18.41 29.05 12.69
N PHE A 12 -19.40 28.18 12.51
CA PHE A 12 -20.22 27.61 13.59
C PHE A 12 -19.33 26.70 14.50
N GLY A 13 -18.20 27.20 14.96
CA GLY A 13 -17.32 26.56 15.93
C GLY A 13 -17.84 26.82 17.34
N MET A 14 -17.68 25.84 18.22
CA MET A 14 -18.05 25.98 19.62
C MET A 14 -17.19 27.06 20.27
N ASP A 15 -17.81 28.09 20.83
CA ASP A 15 -17.10 29.20 21.48
C ASP A 15 -16.86 28.88 22.96
N PHE A 16 -15.66 28.40 23.28
CA PHE A 16 -15.28 28.04 24.65
C PHE A 16 -15.04 29.26 25.56
N GLY A 17 -14.73 30.42 24.98
CA GLY A 17 -14.55 31.68 25.70
C GLY A 17 -15.86 32.23 26.26
N ALA A 18 -17.00 31.88 25.66
CA ALA A 18 -18.32 32.23 26.18
C ALA A 18 -18.77 31.37 27.38
N LEU A 19 -18.07 30.27 27.68
CA LEU A 19 -18.40 29.35 28.77
C LEU A 19 -17.56 29.67 30.01
N PRO A 20 -18.16 29.77 31.21
CA PRO A 20 -17.41 30.01 32.44
C PRO A 20 -16.54 28.79 32.81
N PRO A 21 -15.49 28.99 33.62
CA PRO A 21 -14.52 27.94 33.96
C PRO A 21 -15.17 26.72 34.63
N GLU A 22 -16.25 26.86 35.40
CA GLU A 22 -16.97 25.72 35.99
C GLU A 22 -17.47 24.72 34.93
N ILE A 23 -17.84 25.22 33.74
CA ILE A 23 -18.36 24.39 32.64
C ILE A 23 -17.21 23.77 31.85
N ASN A 24 -16.21 24.55 31.46
CA ASN A 24 -15.05 24.03 30.71
C ASN A 24 -14.28 23.01 31.55
N SER A 25 -13.93 23.37 32.79
CA SER A 25 -13.30 22.45 33.75
C SER A 25 -14.18 21.25 34.08
N GLY A 26 -15.46 21.47 34.41
CA GLY A 26 -16.37 20.38 34.75
C GLY A 26 -16.47 19.32 33.66
N ARG A 27 -16.51 19.73 32.38
CA ARG A 27 -16.54 18.82 31.23
C ARG A 27 -15.22 18.09 31.01
N MET A 28 -14.09 18.79 31.15
CA MET A 28 -12.76 18.19 30.94
C MET A 28 -12.42 17.11 31.97
N TYR A 29 -12.80 17.34 33.23
CA TYR A 29 -12.55 16.43 34.35
C TYR A 29 -13.58 15.28 34.47
N CYS A 30 -14.55 15.22 33.57
CA CYS A 30 -15.50 14.12 33.46
C CYS A 30 -15.19 13.25 32.24
N GLY A 31 -15.36 11.93 32.38
CA GLY A 31 -15.27 10.99 31.26
C GLY A 31 -14.15 9.96 31.43
N PRO A 32 -13.90 9.16 30.38
CA PRO A 32 -13.02 7.99 30.45
C PRO A 32 -11.52 8.30 30.27
N GLY A 33 -11.14 9.57 30.08
CA GLY A 33 -9.76 9.98 29.80
C GLY A 33 -9.26 9.58 28.40
N SER A 34 -7.93 9.58 28.23
CA SER A 34 -7.26 9.24 26.97
C SER A 34 -7.19 7.74 26.65
N GLY A 35 -7.43 6.88 27.65
CA GLY A 35 -7.28 5.42 27.55
C GLY A 35 -7.95 4.78 26.33
N PRO A 36 -9.23 5.07 26.02
CA PRO A 36 -9.89 4.50 24.83
C PRO A 36 -9.19 4.85 23.51
N MET A 37 -8.63 6.06 23.41
CA MET A 37 -7.94 6.50 22.20
C MET A 37 -6.54 5.87 22.07
N LEU A 38 -5.84 5.66 23.19
CA LEU A 38 -4.60 4.88 23.20
C LEU A 38 -4.83 3.41 22.84
N ALA A 39 -5.95 2.82 23.31
CA ALA A 39 -6.33 1.47 22.89
C ALA A 39 -6.64 1.41 21.39
N ALA A 40 -7.31 2.43 20.83
CA ALA A 40 -7.53 2.54 19.40
C ALA A 40 -6.22 2.68 18.62
N ALA A 41 -5.24 3.45 19.13
CA ALA A 41 -3.91 3.56 18.52
C ALA A 41 -3.23 2.18 18.40
N ALA A 42 -3.18 1.43 19.52
CA ALA A 42 -2.60 0.09 19.53
C ALA A 42 -3.34 -0.90 18.61
N ALA A 43 -4.67 -0.78 18.50
CA ALA A 43 -5.46 -1.61 17.59
C ALA A 43 -5.13 -1.31 16.12
N TRP A 44 -4.97 -0.03 15.76
CA TRP A 44 -4.55 0.37 14.40
C TRP A 44 -3.13 -0.09 14.06
N ASP A 45 -2.20 -0.03 15.01
CA ASP A 45 -0.85 -0.58 14.84
C ASP A 45 -0.90 -2.10 14.61
N GLY A 46 -1.75 -2.82 15.35
CA GLY A 46 -2.00 -4.25 15.13
C GLY A 46 -2.51 -4.54 13.71
N VAL A 47 -3.49 -3.76 13.22
CA VAL A 47 -4.00 -3.89 11.85
C VAL A 47 -2.90 -3.59 10.82
N ALA A 48 -2.05 -2.61 11.06
CA ALA A 48 -0.93 -2.29 10.18
C ALA A 48 0.04 -3.47 10.04
N VAL A 49 0.38 -4.11 11.17
CA VAL A 49 1.24 -5.31 11.20
C VAL A 49 0.60 -6.45 10.42
N GLU A 50 -0.67 -6.77 10.68
CA GLU A 50 -1.37 -7.88 9.99
C GLU A 50 -1.47 -7.65 8.47
N LEU A 51 -1.72 -6.41 8.03
CA LEU A 51 -1.73 -6.06 6.60
C LEU A 51 -0.33 -6.19 5.97
N GLY A 52 0.73 -5.82 6.70
CA GLY A 52 2.11 -6.00 6.27
C GLY A 52 2.53 -7.47 6.19
N LEU A 53 2.12 -8.28 7.17
CA LEU A 53 2.31 -9.73 7.17
C LEU A 53 1.56 -10.38 6.00
N ALA A 54 0.32 -9.97 5.75
CA ALA A 54 -0.44 -10.42 4.58
C ALA A 54 0.31 -10.09 3.28
N ALA A 55 0.78 -8.85 3.10
CA ALA A 55 1.54 -8.47 1.91
C ALA A 55 2.81 -9.33 1.71
N THR A 56 3.53 -9.62 2.80
CA THR A 56 4.73 -10.47 2.78
C THR A 56 4.37 -11.93 2.47
N GLY A 57 3.27 -12.44 3.02
CA GLY A 57 2.74 -13.77 2.71
C GLY A 57 2.38 -13.92 1.23
N TYR A 58 1.68 -12.93 0.65
CA TYR A 58 1.41 -12.91 -0.79
C TYR A 58 2.69 -12.87 -1.62
N ALA A 59 3.69 -12.08 -1.23
CA ALA A 59 4.98 -12.03 -1.93
C ALA A 59 5.71 -13.38 -1.88
N SER A 60 5.64 -14.11 -0.76
CA SER A 60 6.19 -15.47 -0.64
C SER A 60 5.52 -16.46 -1.60
N VAL A 61 4.18 -16.45 -1.68
CA VAL A 61 3.44 -17.32 -2.61
C VAL A 61 3.73 -16.96 -4.07
N ILE A 62 3.85 -15.66 -4.38
CA ILE A 62 4.26 -15.20 -5.71
C ILE A 62 5.68 -15.69 -6.05
N ALA A 63 6.60 -15.66 -5.10
CA ALA A 63 7.96 -16.18 -5.28
C ALA A 63 7.97 -17.70 -5.56
N GLU A 64 7.15 -18.47 -4.84
CA GLU A 64 6.99 -19.91 -5.10
C GLU A 64 6.36 -20.18 -6.49
N LEU A 65 5.31 -19.43 -6.84
CA LEU A 65 4.62 -19.54 -8.13
C LEU A 65 5.50 -19.19 -9.33
N THR A 66 6.48 -18.31 -9.12
CA THR A 66 7.48 -17.92 -10.14
C THR A 66 8.75 -18.78 -10.08
N GLY A 67 8.87 -19.66 -9.09
CA GLY A 67 9.86 -20.72 -9.02
C GLY A 67 9.48 -21.96 -9.83
N ALA A 68 10.45 -22.85 -10.07
CA ALA A 68 10.16 -24.17 -10.65
C ALA A 68 9.31 -24.99 -9.65
N PRO A 69 8.25 -25.74 -10.05
CA PRO A 69 7.88 -26.22 -11.40
C PRO A 69 6.79 -25.42 -12.14
N TRP A 70 6.32 -24.29 -11.61
CA TRP A 70 5.11 -23.58 -12.10
C TRP A 70 5.38 -22.53 -13.19
N VAL A 71 6.62 -22.41 -13.65
CA VAL A 71 7.07 -21.35 -14.57
C VAL A 71 6.38 -21.48 -15.93
N GLY A 72 5.63 -20.45 -16.31
CA GLY A 72 4.93 -20.39 -17.59
C GLY A 72 4.01 -19.17 -17.73
N ALA A 73 3.37 -19.02 -18.89
CA ALA A 73 2.51 -17.87 -19.21
C ALA A 73 1.32 -17.72 -18.24
N ALA A 74 0.78 -18.83 -17.72
CA ALA A 74 -0.31 -18.84 -16.75
C ALA A 74 0.15 -18.32 -15.38
N SER A 75 1.32 -18.75 -14.89
CA SER A 75 1.93 -18.24 -13.65
C SER A 75 2.18 -16.73 -13.75
N LEU A 76 2.76 -16.25 -14.86
CA LEU A 76 2.96 -14.80 -15.08
C LEU A 76 1.65 -14.00 -15.09
N SER A 77 0.58 -14.59 -15.62
CA SER A 77 -0.74 -13.95 -15.62
C SER A 77 -1.35 -13.86 -14.21
N MET A 78 -1.15 -14.87 -13.37
CA MET A 78 -1.54 -14.83 -11.96
C MET A 78 -0.73 -13.79 -11.16
N VAL A 79 0.57 -13.68 -11.41
CA VAL A 79 1.42 -12.65 -10.78
C VAL A 79 0.95 -11.24 -11.16
N ALA A 80 0.71 -11.00 -12.45
CA ALA A 80 0.21 -9.71 -12.94
C ALA A 80 -1.14 -9.34 -12.30
N ALA A 81 -2.00 -10.33 -12.08
CA ALA A 81 -3.30 -10.15 -11.44
C ALA A 81 -3.21 -9.85 -9.93
N ALA A 82 -2.27 -10.49 -9.22
CA ALA A 82 -2.11 -10.34 -7.77
C ALA A 82 -1.31 -9.08 -7.36
N THR A 83 -0.37 -8.63 -8.20
CA THR A 83 0.56 -7.52 -7.88
C THR A 83 -0.14 -6.24 -7.39
N PRO A 84 -1.22 -5.74 -8.03
CA PRO A 84 -1.91 -4.54 -7.55
C PRO A 84 -2.51 -4.69 -6.16
N TYR A 85 -2.96 -5.90 -5.80
CA TYR A 85 -3.53 -6.18 -4.48
C TYR A 85 -2.46 -6.22 -3.39
N VAL A 86 -1.27 -6.77 -3.68
CA VAL A 86 -0.13 -6.73 -2.74
C VAL A 86 0.31 -5.28 -2.49
N ALA A 87 0.40 -4.47 -3.56
CA ALA A 87 0.70 -3.04 -3.43
C ALA A 87 -0.36 -2.28 -2.62
N TRP A 88 -1.64 -2.67 -2.76
CA TRP A 88 -2.72 -2.13 -1.96
C TRP A 88 -2.62 -2.53 -0.48
N LEU A 89 -2.28 -3.79 -0.16
CA LEU A 89 -2.07 -4.25 1.22
C LEU A 89 -0.96 -3.44 1.91
N SER A 90 0.18 -3.25 1.23
CA SER A 90 1.29 -2.46 1.78
C SER A 90 0.90 -1.00 2.00
N GLN A 91 0.12 -0.40 1.09
CA GLN A 91 -0.41 0.96 1.29
C GLN A 91 -1.41 1.01 2.45
N ALA A 92 -2.32 0.03 2.54
CA ALA A 92 -3.29 -0.04 3.62
C ALA A 92 -2.62 -0.21 4.99
N ALA A 93 -1.52 -0.98 5.07
CA ALA A 93 -0.70 -1.10 6.28
C ALA A 93 -0.16 0.28 6.72
N ALA A 94 0.48 1.03 5.82
CA ALA A 94 0.99 2.36 6.11
C ALA A 94 -0.14 3.36 6.52
N ARG A 95 -1.33 3.22 5.93
CA ARG A 95 -2.50 4.04 6.31
C ARG A 95 -3.02 3.68 7.70
N ALA A 96 -3.02 2.41 8.07
CA ALA A 96 -3.39 1.94 9.39
C ALA A 96 -2.41 2.47 10.46
N GLU A 97 -1.11 2.40 10.21
CA GLU A 97 -0.08 2.98 11.10
C GLU A 97 -0.30 4.50 11.27
N GLN A 98 -0.60 5.21 10.19
CA GLN A 98 -0.94 6.64 10.27
C GLN A 98 -2.19 6.90 11.10
N ALA A 99 -3.23 6.07 11.01
CA ALA A 99 -4.41 6.18 11.85
C ALA A 99 -4.10 5.94 13.32
N GLY A 100 -3.20 4.99 13.63
CA GLY A 100 -2.68 4.76 14.97
C GLY A 100 -1.97 5.98 15.56
N MET A 101 -1.05 6.57 14.80
CA MET A 101 -0.38 7.82 15.18
C MET A 101 -1.37 8.97 15.45
N GLN A 102 -2.40 9.09 14.61
CA GLN A 102 -3.42 10.14 14.77
C GLN A 102 -4.31 9.94 16.00
N ALA A 103 -4.64 8.70 16.34
CA ALA A 103 -5.31 8.37 17.60
C ALA A 103 -4.42 8.74 18.80
N ALA A 104 -3.13 8.38 18.78
CA ALA A 104 -2.19 8.78 19.83
C ALA A 104 -2.05 10.31 19.94
N ALA A 105 -2.05 11.04 18.82
CA ALA A 105 -2.04 12.49 18.81
C ALA A 105 -3.31 13.10 19.44
N ALA A 106 -4.49 12.52 19.17
CA ALA A 106 -5.75 12.94 19.80
C ALA A 106 -5.73 12.69 21.32
N ALA A 107 -5.17 11.56 21.77
CA ALA A 107 -4.96 11.27 23.19
C ALA A 107 -4.03 12.32 23.84
N ALA A 108 -2.91 12.65 23.19
CA ALA A 108 -1.98 13.66 23.67
C ALA A 108 -2.61 15.07 23.75
N ALA A 109 -3.47 15.41 22.78
CA ALA A 109 -4.22 16.67 22.79
C ALA A 109 -5.16 16.76 24.01
N TYR A 110 -5.85 15.67 24.35
CA TYR A 110 -6.68 15.60 25.55
C TYR A 110 -5.85 15.79 26.83
N GLU A 111 -4.74 15.07 26.98
CA GLU A 111 -3.91 15.16 28.18
C GLU A 111 -3.30 16.56 28.36
N ALA A 112 -2.83 17.18 27.28
CA ALA A 112 -2.31 18.55 27.32
C ALA A 112 -3.39 19.55 27.76
N ALA A 113 -4.62 19.38 27.26
CA ALA A 113 -5.74 20.20 27.65
C ALA A 113 -6.14 19.97 29.12
N PHE A 114 -6.22 18.70 29.54
CA PHE A 114 -6.54 18.31 30.91
C PHE A 114 -5.57 18.93 31.93
N VAL A 115 -4.27 18.87 31.66
CA VAL A 115 -3.23 19.45 32.53
C VAL A 115 -3.31 20.98 32.59
N MET A 116 -3.71 21.63 31.49
CA MET A 116 -3.83 23.09 31.43
C MET A 116 -5.15 23.59 32.05
N THR A 117 -6.22 22.81 32.00
CA THR A 117 -7.53 23.17 32.54
C THR A 117 -7.52 23.25 34.05
N VAL A 118 -8.13 24.31 34.59
CA VAL A 118 -8.16 24.59 36.01
C VAL A 118 -8.90 23.47 36.77
N PRO A 119 -8.41 22.98 37.92
CA PRO A 119 -9.15 22.00 38.70
C PRO A 119 -10.46 22.59 39.27
N PRO A 120 -11.62 21.91 39.14
CA PRO A 120 -12.90 22.41 39.68
C PRO A 120 -12.90 22.85 41.16
N PRO A 121 -12.16 22.19 42.08
CA PRO A 121 -12.06 22.64 43.46
C PRO A 121 -11.41 24.03 43.63
N VAL A 122 -10.49 24.40 42.74
CA VAL A 122 -9.81 25.72 42.78
C VAL A 122 -10.79 26.83 42.41
N ILE A 123 -11.60 26.61 41.37
CA ILE A 123 -12.66 27.54 40.96
C ILE A 123 -13.68 27.71 42.09
N THR A 124 -14.10 26.59 42.68
CA THR A 124 -15.05 26.60 43.80
C THR A 124 -14.50 27.37 45.00
N ALA A 125 -13.23 27.17 45.36
CA ALA A 125 -12.58 27.88 46.47
C ALA A 125 -12.56 29.39 46.25
N ASN A 126 -12.27 29.86 45.02
CA ASN A 126 -12.34 31.28 44.68
C ASN A 126 -13.77 31.84 44.85
N ARG A 127 -14.80 31.13 44.37
CA ARG A 127 -16.19 31.59 44.53
C ARG A 127 -16.62 31.67 46.01
N VAL A 128 -16.21 30.69 46.83
CA VAL A 128 -16.46 30.71 48.29
C VAL A 128 -15.73 31.87 48.97
N LEU A 129 -14.48 32.17 48.55
CA LEU A 129 -13.72 33.30 49.06
C LEU A 129 -14.43 34.62 48.77
N VAL A 130 -14.88 34.85 47.53
CA VAL A 130 -15.64 36.06 47.15
C VAL A 130 -16.88 36.21 48.03
N MET A 131 -17.68 35.15 48.19
CA MET A 131 -18.88 35.19 49.03
C MET A 131 -18.57 35.51 50.49
N THR A 132 -17.47 34.99 51.02
CA THR A 132 -17.01 35.25 52.40
C THR A 132 -16.54 36.70 52.57
N LEU A 133 -15.79 37.22 51.60
CA LEU A 133 -15.30 38.61 51.62
C LEU A 133 -16.46 39.60 51.53
N ILE A 134 -17.46 39.32 50.69
CA ILE A 134 -18.69 40.12 50.58
C ILE A 134 -19.47 40.11 51.91
N ALA A 135 -19.69 38.92 52.48
CA ALA A 135 -20.43 38.78 53.75
C ALA A 135 -19.76 39.52 54.92
N THR A 136 -18.45 39.74 54.86
CA THR A 136 -17.66 40.43 55.89
C THR A 136 -17.33 41.89 55.54
N ASN A 137 -17.79 42.41 54.40
CA ASN A 137 -17.43 43.74 53.90
C ASN A 137 -18.25 44.90 54.53
N PHE A 138 -18.54 44.85 55.83
CA PHE A 138 -19.42 45.82 56.51
C PHE A 138 -18.95 47.28 56.37
N PHE A 139 -17.64 47.51 56.36
CA PHE A 139 -17.02 48.83 56.27
C PHE A 139 -16.33 49.10 54.91
N GLY A 140 -16.55 48.24 53.91
CA GLY A 140 -15.93 48.41 52.59
C GLY A 140 -14.44 48.06 52.50
N GLN A 141 -13.80 47.64 53.60
CA GLN A 141 -12.36 47.33 53.66
C GLN A 141 -11.95 46.15 52.76
N ASN A 142 -12.85 45.20 52.51
CA ASN A 142 -12.57 44.01 51.69
C ASN A 142 -12.74 44.26 50.19
N SER A 143 -13.13 45.46 49.76
CA SER A 143 -13.44 45.75 48.35
C SER A 143 -12.25 45.48 47.42
N ALA A 144 -11.03 45.80 47.84
CA ALA A 144 -9.82 45.49 47.08
C ALA A 144 -9.56 43.97 46.98
N ALA A 145 -9.78 43.22 48.06
CA ALA A 145 -9.62 41.77 48.08
C ALA A 145 -10.66 41.05 47.19
N ILE A 146 -11.91 41.55 47.16
CA ILE A 146 -12.95 41.06 46.25
C ILE A 146 -12.52 41.28 44.79
N ALA A 147 -12.02 42.48 44.46
CA ALA A 147 -11.56 42.79 43.11
C ALA A 147 -10.41 41.86 42.67
N VAL A 148 -9.46 41.55 43.57
CA VAL A 148 -8.39 40.57 43.30
C VAL A 148 -8.95 39.17 43.07
N ALA A 149 -9.90 38.72 43.89
CA ALA A 149 -10.49 37.39 43.73
C ALA A 149 -11.30 37.26 42.42
N GLU A 150 -12.06 38.29 42.03
CA GLU A 150 -12.77 38.31 40.74
C GLU A 150 -11.80 38.37 39.55
N ALA A 151 -10.65 39.05 39.68
CA ALA A 151 -9.60 39.03 38.65
C ALA A 151 -8.98 37.64 38.49
N GLN A 152 -8.68 36.93 39.58
CA GLN A 152 -8.22 35.54 39.55
C GLN A 152 -9.26 34.61 38.89
N TYR A 153 -10.56 34.87 39.10
CA TYR A 153 -11.61 34.13 38.42
C TYR A 153 -11.61 34.38 36.91
N ALA A 154 -11.43 35.63 36.48
CA ALA A 154 -11.28 35.95 35.06
C ALA A 154 -10.03 35.31 34.42
N GLU A 155 -8.92 35.19 35.17
CA GLU A 155 -7.73 34.45 34.74
C GLU A 155 -8.02 32.96 34.56
N MET A 156 -8.73 32.32 35.50
CA MET A 156 -9.16 30.92 35.37
C MET A 156 -10.07 30.73 34.14
N TRP A 157 -10.99 31.67 33.89
CA TRP A 157 -11.84 31.64 32.70
C TRP A 157 -10.99 31.69 31.42
N ALA A 158 -10.07 32.65 31.32
CA ALA A 158 -9.21 32.79 30.15
C ALA A 158 -8.32 31.55 29.93
N GLN A 159 -7.75 30.99 31.00
CA GLN A 159 -6.92 29.78 30.94
C GLN A 159 -7.70 28.58 30.41
N ASP A 160 -8.91 28.34 30.93
CA ASP A 160 -9.77 27.26 30.46
C ASP A 160 -10.18 27.42 28.99
N ALA A 161 -10.49 28.66 28.58
CA ALA A 161 -10.79 28.94 27.18
C ALA A 161 -9.60 28.63 26.27
N VAL A 162 -8.39 29.07 26.66
CA VAL A 162 -7.14 28.77 25.92
C VAL A 162 -6.89 27.26 25.85
N ALA A 163 -7.07 26.54 26.95
CA ALA A 163 -6.94 25.09 26.99
C ALA A 163 -7.90 24.41 25.98
N MET A 164 -9.17 24.83 25.96
CA MET A 164 -10.16 24.23 25.04
C MET A 164 -9.95 24.61 23.58
N TYR A 165 -9.53 25.84 23.27
CA TYR A 165 -9.18 26.20 21.88
C TYR A 165 -7.96 25.44 21.39
N GLY A 166 -6.92 25.29 22.23
CA GLY A 166 -5.75 24.46 21.94
C GLY A 166 -6.15 23.00 21.69
N TYR A 167 -7.01 22.45 22.56
CA TYR A 167 -7.55 21.11 22.40
C TYR A 167 -8.33 20.94 21.08
N ALA A 168 -9.21 21.89 20.75
CA ALA A 168 -10.01 21.85 19.53
C ALA A 168 -9.13 21.89 18.28
N ALA A 169 -8.11 22.77 18.26
CA ALA A 169 -7.19 22.87 17.14
C ALA A 169 -6.35 21.60 16.95
N ALA A 170 -5.81 21.05 18.05
CA ALA A 170 -5.02 19.81 18.02
C ALA A 170 -5.90 18.58 17.67
N SER A 171 -7.14 18.52 18.15
CA SER A 171 -8.08 17.46 17.78
C SER A 171 -8.52 17.57 16.31
N ALA A 172 -8.67 18.78 15.79
CA ALA A 172 -8.98 19.01 14.38
C ALA A 172 -7.84 18.60 13.45
N SER A 173 -6.57 18.72 13.87
CA SER A 173 -5.43 18.19 13.11
C SER A 173 -5.32 16.66 13.24
N ALA A 174 -5.51 16.12 14.44
CA ALA A 174 -5.46 14.68 14.70
C ALA A 174 -6.56 13.91 13.95
N SER A 175 -7.74 14.50 13.78
CA SER A 175 -8.85 13.88 13.03
C SER A 175 -8.67 13.85 11.51
N ARG A 176 -7.59 14.42 10.97
CA ARG A 176 -7.30 14.35 9.53
C ARG A 176 -6.70 12.99 9.18
N LEU A 177 -7.58 12.09 8.76
CA LEU A 177 -7.24 10.76 8.27
C LEU A 177 -7.26 10.73 6.74
N ILE A 178 -6.37 9.92 6.16
CA ILE A 178 -6.38 9.64 4.73
C ILE A 178 -7.33 8.46 4.48
N PRO A 179 -8.37 8.61 3.64
CA PRO A 179 -9.29 7.52 3.35
C PRO A 179 -8.59 6.29 2.78
N PHE A 180 -9.08 5.11 3.15
CA PHE A 180 -8.65 3.85 2.55
C PHE A 180 -9.25 3.71 1.15
N ALA A 181 -8.41 3.41 0.17
CA ALA A 181 -8.87 3.04 -1.16
C ALA A 181 -9.48 1.63 -1.13
N ALA A 182 -10.46 1.36 -1.99
CA ALA A 182 -10.96 0.00 -2.17
C ALA A 182 -9.88 -0.90 -2.78
N PRO A 183 -9.83 -2.20 -2.41
CA PRO A 183 -8.87 -3.13 -3.00
C PRO A 183 -9.14 -3.30 -4.50
N PRO A 184 -8.09 -3.40 -5.33
CA PRO A 184 -8.26 -3.67 -6.76
C PRO A 184 -8.79 -5.09 -6.97
N LYS A 185 -9.57 -5.28 -8.04
CA LYS A 185 -10.04 -6.61 -8.45
C LYS A 185 -8.87 -7.40 -9.03
N THR A 186 -8.64 -8.60 -8.53
CA THR A 186 -7.59 -9.51 -8.99
C THR A 186 -8.08 -10.54 -10.02
N THR A 187 -9.39 -10.61 -10.26
CA THR A 187 -9.99 -11.58 -11.19
C THR A 187 -10.80 -10.88 -12.28
N ASN A 188 -10.66 -11.36 -13.52
CA ASN A 188 -11.44 -10.89 -14.65
C ASN A 188 -12.48 -11.94 -15.07
N SER A 189 -13.77 -11.62 -14.92
CA SER A 189 -14.87 -12.51 -15.30
C SER A 189 -14.90 -12.85 -16.80
N ALA A 190 -14.34 -11.97 -17.66
CA ALA A 190 -14.19 -12.24 -19.09
C ALA A 190 -13.05 -13.23 -19.41
N GLY A 191 -12.22 -13.60 -18.42
CA GLY A 191 -11.14 -14.57 -18.57
C GLY A 191 -11.63 -15.94 -19.04
N VAL A 192 -12.81 -16.36 -18.59
CA VAL A 192 -13.43 -17.63 -19.04
C VAL A 192 -13.79 -17.57 -20.52
N VAL A 193 -14.34 -16.45 -20.99
CA VAL A 193 -14.68 -16.25 -22.42
C VAL A 193 -13.42 -16.22 -23.28
N ALA A 194 -12.37 -15.53 -22.82
CA ALA A 194 -11.07 -15.50 -23.50
C ALA A 194 -10.41 -16.88 -23.55
N GLN A 195 -10.52 -17.68 -22.48
CA GLN A 195 -10.04 -19.06 -22.44
C GLN A 195 -10.79 -19.94 -23.44
N VAL A 196 -12.13 -19.87 -23.47
CA VAL A 196 -12.95 -20.63 -24.42
C VAL A 196 -12.61 -20.25 -25.86
N ALA A 197 -12.44 -18.95 -26.15
CA ALA A 197 -12.04 -18.48 -27.47
C ALA A 197 -10.63 -18.98 -27.86
N ALA A 198 -9.68 -19.00 -26.92
CA ALA A 198 -8.34 -19.54 -27.17
C ALA A 198 -8.36 -21.04 -27.47
N VAL A 199 -9.17 -21.83 -26.75
CA VAL A 199 -9.35 -23.27 -27.01
C VAL A 199 -10.03 -23.50 -28.37
N ALA A 200 -11.04 -22.70 -28.70
CA ALA A 200 -11.77 -22.81 -29.97
C ALA A 200 -10.90 -22.45 -31.19
N ALA A 201 -9.89 -21.59 -31.03
CA ALA A 201 -8.96 -21.22 -32.10
C ALA A 201 -7.85 -22.27 -32.35
N MET A 202 -7.64 -23.20 -31.41
CA MET A 202 -6.55 -24.19 -31.46
C MET A 202 -6.59 -25.10 -32.71
N PRO A 203 -7.74 -25.66 -33.12
CA PRO A 203 -7.81 -26.50 -34.31
C PRO A 203 -7.43 -25.75 -35.59
N GLY A 204 -7.86 -24.49 -35.73
CA GLY A 204 -7.53 -23.65 -36.88
C GLY A 204 -6.05 -23.28 -36.96
N LEU A 205 -5.40 -23.07 -35.81
CA LEU A 205 -3.96 -22.87 -35.72
C LEU A 205 -3.19 -24.11 -36.16
N LEU A 206 -3.59 -25.29 -35.69
CA LEU A 206 -2.99 -26.57 -36.07
C LEU A 206 -3.15 -26.84 -37.57
N GLN A 207 -4.33 -26.56 -38.13
CA GLN A 207 -4.60 -26.69 -39.57
C GLN A 207 -3.70 -25.76 -40.41
N ARG A 208 -3.48 -24.51 -39.97
CA ARG A 208 -2.60 -23.56 -40.69
C ARG A 208 -1.13 -23.98 -40.64
N LEU A 209 -0.70 -24.53 -39.51
CA LEU A 209 0.65 -25.08 -39.35
C LEU A 209 0.87 -26.35 -40.20
N SER A 210 -0.10 -27.26 -40.24
CA SER A 210 -0.01 -28.46 -41.07
C SER A 210 -0.05 -28.13 -42.57
N SER A 211 -0.84 -27.12 -42.96
CA SER A 211 -0.92 -26.65 -44.35
C SER A 211 0.38 -25.98 -44.81
N ALA A 212 1.06 -25.25 -43.91
CA ALA A 212 2.38 -24.68 -44.17
C ALA A 212 3.48 -25.75 -44.24
N ALA A 213 3.36 -26.85 -43.49
CA ALA A 213 4.27 -28.00 -43.57
C ALA A 213 4.07 -28.83 -44.84
N SER A 214 2.88 -28.77 -45.47
CA SER A 214 2.58 -29.43 -46.75
C SER A 214 3.03 -28.64 -47.99
N VAL A 215 3.77 -27.54 -47.84
CA VAL A 215 4.41 -26.87 -48.98
C VAL A 215 5.39 -27.85 -49.61
N SER A 216 5.09 -28.31 -50.83
CA SER A 216 6.00 -29.10 -51.64
C SER A 216 7.34 -28.35 -51.76
N TRP A 217 8.43 -28.99 -51.33
CA TRP A 217 9.82 -28.51 -51.38
C TRP A 217 10.36 -28.36 -52.81
N SER A 218 9.50 -28.08 -53.79
CA SER A 218 9.82 -28.21 -55.21
C SER A 218 10.55 -27.00 -55.79
N ASN A 219 11.11 -26.09 -54.99
CA ASN A 219 11.99 -25.05 -55.52
C ASN A 219 13.00 -24.52 -54.47
N PRO A 220 14.32 -24.77 -54.64
CA PRO A 220 15.37 -24.24 -53.76
C PRO A 220 15.46 -22.70 -53.73
N ASN A 221 14.82 -22.01 -54.69
CA ASN A 221 14.83 -20.55 -54.78
C ASN A 221 13.62 -19.88 -54.10
N ASP A 222 12.65 -20.63 -53.59
CA ASP A 222 11.52 -20.06 -52.87
C ASP A 222 11.89 -19.83 -51.40
N TRP A 223 12.09 -18.56 -51.05
CA TRP A 223 12.35 -18.05 -49.69
C TRP A 223 11.09 -18.19 -48.80
N TRP A 224 10.65 -19.43 -48.60
CA TRP A 224 9.40 -19.79 -47.91
C TRP A 224 9.34 -19.27 -46.47
N LEU A 225 10.50 -19.17 -45.79
CA LEU A 225 10.61 -18.55 -44.46
C LEU A 225 10.13 -17.10 -44.47
N VAL A 226 10.48 -16.31 -45.49
CA VAL A 226 10.10 -14.89 -45.59
C VAL A 226 8.61 -14.74 -45.86
N ARG A 227 8.03 -15.63 -46.66
CA ARG A 227 6.58 -15.67 -46.96
C ARG A 227 5.76 -16.11 -45.75
N LEU A 228 6.25 -17.10 -45.01
CA LEU A 228 5.63 -17.57 -43.77
C LEU A 228 5.65 -16.46 -42.71
N LEU A 229 6.79 -15.82 -42.46
CA LEU A 229 6.88 -14.73 -41.47
C LEU A 229 6.15 -13.44 -41.88
N GLY A 230 5.96 -13.18 -43.18
CA GLY A 230 5.27 -11.99 -43.69
C GLY A 230 3.74 -12.00 -43.48
N SER A 231 3.13 -13.18 -43.39
CA SER A 231 1.69 -13.36 -43.21
C SER A 231 1.24 -13.48 -41.74
N ILE A 232 2.20 -13.42 -40.82
CA ILE A 232 2.02 -13.70 -39.40
C ILE A 232 2.13 -12.39 -38.60
N THR A 233 1.12 -12.14 -37.75
CA THR A 233 1.09 -10.95 -36.90
C THR A 233 2.28 -10.94 -35.93
N PRO A 234 2.76 -9.77 -35.46
CA PRO A 234 3.90 -9.70 -34.54
C PRO A 234 3.74 -10.59 -33.28
N THR A 235 2.51 -10.73 -32.78
CA THR A 235 2.17 -11.57 -31.63
C THR A 235 2.36 -13.06 -31.92
N GLU A 236 1.91 -13.54 -33.08
CA GLU A 236 2.07 -14.93 -33.52
C GLU A 236 3.54 -15.27 -33.81
N ARG A 237 4.32 -14.30 -34.33
CA ARG A 237 5.78 -14.46 -34.53
C ARG A 237 6.51 -14.74 -33.22
N THR A 238 6.16 -14.02 -32.16
CA THR A 238 6.80 -14.17 -30.83
C THR A 238 6.49 -15.55 -30.22
N THR A 239 5.28 -16.05 -30.41
CA THR A 239 4.84 -17.38 -29.97
C THR A 239 5.52 -18.50 -30.77
N ILE A 240 5.66 -18.33 -32.09
CA ILE A 240 6.35 -19.29 -32.96
C ILE A 240 7.83 -19.36 -32.64
N VAL A 241 8.51 -18.22 -32.43
CA VAL A 241 9.93 -18.21 -32.02
C VAL A 241 10.12 -18.88 -30.66
N ARG A 242 9.16 -18.75 -29.73
CA ARG A 242 9.23 -19.43 -28.42
C ARG A 242 8.99 -20.94 -28.52
N LEU A 243 7.99 -21.38 -29.28
CA LEU A 243 7.68 -22.82 -29.44
C LEU A 243 8.67 -23.56 -30.35
N LEU A 244 9.02 -22.97 -31.50
CA LEU A 244 9.96 -23.56 -32.44
C LEU A 244 11.40 -23.31 -32.04
N GLY A 245 11.74 -22.18 -31.41
CA GLY A 245 13.09 -21.97 -30.87
C GLY A 245 13.43 -23.00 -29.81
N GLN A 246 12.53 -23.33 -28.89
CA GLN A 246 12.80 -24.37 -27.88
C GLN A 246 12.86 -25.78 -28.46
N SER A 247 12.00 -26.14 -29.43
CA SER A 247 12.06 -27.45 -30.07
C SER A 247 13.22 -27.59 -31.06
N TYR A 248 13.64 -26.50 -31.72
CA TYR A 248 14.82 -26.45 -32.58
C TYR A 248 16.12 -26.53 -31.78
N PHE A 249 16.23 -25.82 -30.65
CA PHE A 249 17.39 -25.96 -29.76
C PHE A 249 17.45 -27.35 -29.13
N ALA A 250 16.33 -27.93 -28.70
CA ALA A 250 16.30 -29.29 -28.13
C ALA A 250 16.63 -30.37 -29.17
N THR A 251 16.05 -30.28 -30.37
CA THR A 251 16.28 -31.27 -31.45
C THR A 251 17.66 -31.07 -32.08
N GLY A 252 18.10 -29.82 -32.25
CA GLY A 252 19.44 -29.47 -32.72
C GLY A 252 20.54 -29.92 -31.76
N MET A 253 20.35 -29.74 -30.44
CA MET A 253 21.26 -30.30 -29.44
C MET A 253 21.21 -31.83 -29.41
N ALA A 254 20.04 -32.46 -29.52
CA ALA A 254 19.94 -33.92 -29.58
C ALA A 254 20.67 -34.49 -30.81
N GLN A 255 20.57 -33.84 -31.97
CA GLN A 255 21.28 -34.23 -33.19
C GLN A 255 22.79 -33.94 -33.10
N PHE A 256 23.21 -32.87 -32.42
CA PHE A 256 24.61 -32.56 -32.13
C PHE A 256 25.24 -33.57 -31.15
N PHE A 257 24.53 -33.95 -30.09
CA PHE A 257 25.00 -34.99 -29.17
C PHE A 257 24.98 -36.38 -29.81
N ALA A 258 24.01 -36.66 -30.69
CA ALA A 258 23.98 -37.90 -31.47
C ALA A 258 25.14 -37.98 -32.46
N SER A 259 25.56 -36.88 -33.08
CA SER A 259 26.71 -36.88 -34.00
C SER A 259 28.05 -37.01 -33.26
N ILE A 260 28.18 -36.43 -32.06
CA ILE A 260 29.33 -36.68 -31.17
C ILE A 260 29.34 -38.13 -30.69
N ALA A 261 28.19 -38.70 -30.32
CA ALA A 261 28.09 -40.11 -29.91
C ALA A 261 28.46 -41.08 -31.05
N GLN A 262 28.06 -40.76 -32.29
CA GLN A 262 28.45 -41.52 -33.48
C GLN A 262 29.95 -41.42 -33.78
N GLN A 263 30.59 -40.30 -33.45
CA GLN A 263 32.06 -40.15 -33.55
C GLN A 263 32.82 -40.88 -32.43
N LEU A 264 32.15 -41.20 -31.32
CA LEU A 264 32.73 -41.93 -30.17
C LEU A 264 32.40 -43.43 -30.18
N THR A 265 31.62 -43.92 -31.16
CA THR A 265 31.31 -45.35 -31.29
C THR A 265 32.44 -46.03 -32.07
N PHE A 266 33.37 -46.65 -31.36
CA PHE A 266 34.45 -47.43 -31.96
C PHE A 266 33.87 -48.70 -32.60
N GLY A 267 34.03 -48.83 -33.92
CA GLY A 267 33.78 -50.10 -34.61
C GLY A 267 34.80 -51.18 -34.19
N PRO A 268 34.45 -52.48 -34.26
CA PRO A 268 35.40 -53.56 -34.02
C PRO A 268 36.47 -53.54 -35.12
N GLY A 269 37.68 -53.07 -34.76
CA GLY A 269 38.78 -52.79 -35.69
C GLY A 269 39.05 -51.29 -35.76
N GLY A 270 39.77 -50.78 -34.77
CA GLY A 270 40.08 -49.36 -34.66
C GLY A 270 41.04 -48.89 -35.76
N THR A 271 40.53 -48.10 -36.70
CA THR A 271 41.32 -47.13 -37.48
C THR A 271 40.46 -45.92 -37.82
N THR A 272 40.90 -44.75 -37.37
CA THR A 272 40.27 -43.44 -37.53
C THR A 272 40.29 -42.99 -39.00
N ALA A 273 39.15 -42.53 -39.53
CA ALA A 273 39.12 -41.70 -40.73
C ALA A 273 38.96 -40.24 -40.30
N GLY A 274 40.04 -39.45 -40.31
CA GLY A 274 39.96 -38.02 -40.01
C GLY A 274 41.23 -37.30 -39.54
N SER A 275 42.43 -37.64 -40.02
CA SER A 275 43.53 -36.66 -40.05
C SER A 275 44.31 -36.82 -41.35
N GLY A 276 43.86 -36.12 -42.39
CA GLY A 276 44.66 -35.94 -43.58
C GLY A 276 45.79 -34.94 -43.31
N GLY A 277 47.02 -35.34 -43.59
CA GLY A 277 48.10 -34.41 -43.96
C GLY A 277 49.49 -34.79 -43.46
N ALA A 278 50.31 -35.44 -44.30
CA ALA A 278 51.66 -35.01 -44.65
C ALA A 278 52.39 -36.01 -45.60
N TRP A 279 52.55 -35.59 -46.86
CA TRP A 279 53.67 -35.72 -47.81
C TRP A 279 54.67 -36.93 -47.76
N TYR A 280 54.74 -37.64 -48.92
CA TYR A 280 55.71 -38.58 -49.58
C TYR A 280 57.21 -38.62 -49.15
N PRO A 281 58.09 -39.57 -49.66
CA PRO A 281 57.92 -40.74 -50.57
C PRO A 281 58.62 -42.07 -50.12
N THR A 282 58.44 -43.13 -50.93
CA THR A 282 59.09 -44.46 -50.92
C THR A 282 60.61 -44.43 -51.20
N PRO A 283 61.34 -45.51 -50.84
CA PRO A 283 61.70 -46.54 -51.83
C PRO A 283 60.98 -47.88 -51.64
#